data_AF-A0A9W9I4N6-F1
#
_entry.id   AF-A0A9W9I4N6-F1
#
_cell.length_a   1.000
_cell.length_b   1.000
_cell.length_c   1.000
_cell.angle_alpha   90.00
_cell.angle_beta   90.00
_cell.angle_gamma   90.00
#
_symmetry.space_group_name_H-M   'P 1'
#
loop_
_entity.id
_entity.type
_entity.pdbx_description
1 polymer ?
#
loop_
_entity_poly.entity_id
_entity_poly.type
_entity_poly.pdbx_seq_one_letter_code
_entity_poly.pdbx_strand_id
1 'polypeptide(L)'
;MAAATEHKLPIDPKYDHYEFPTTAPEPQNGHPGHTTPEQDAQVHQLRTLLEQMGYTERLDTLTLLRFLRARKFDVEAAKAMFVNCEKWRKDFGTDDLPRTFEYPEKADVFKFYPQYYHKTDKDGRPVYIEKLGKIDLNAMYKITTGERMLQNLVTEYEKLADPRLPACSRKAGKLLETCCTIMDLKGVGVTSIPSVYGYVRQASEISQNYYPERLGKLYLINAPWGFSSVFSVVKGFLDPVTVNKIHVLGSGYQKELLAQVPAENLPVEFGGSCTCEGGCELSDMGPWQESEWARPPAWATAPKKEAEEAVIQNEDPGYEKKDAEGQEGAQASA
;
A
#
# COMPACT_ATOMS: atom_id res chain seq x y z
N MET A 1 16.40 38.74 -11.98
CA MET A 1 16.41 37.36 -11.45
C MET A 1 16.22 37.48 -9.94
N ALA A 2 14.96 37.55 -9.48
CA ALA A 2 14.71 37.50 -8.05
C ALA A 2 14.98 36.06 -7.60
N ALA A 3 15.81 35.89 -6.57
CA ALA A 3 15.99 34.60 -5.93
C ALA A 3 14.62 34.13 -5.45
N ALA A 4 14.14 33.00 -5.97
CA ALA A 4 12.95 32.36 -5.42
C ALA A 4 13.27 32.04 -3.95
N THR A 5 12.64 32.74 -3.02
CA THR A 5 12.69 32.39 -1.61
C THR A 5 12.17 30.96 -1.48
N GLU A 6 13.05 30.04 -1.09
CA GLU A 6 12.67 28.66 -0.77
C GLU A 6 11.62 28.70 0.33
N HIS A 7 10.36 28.41 -0.01
CA HIS A 7 9.29 28.22 0.95
C HIS A 7 9.54 26.90 1.68
N LYS A 8 10.15 26.98 2.86
CA LYS A 8 10.37 25.79 3.70
C LYS A 8 9.05 25.36 4.31
N LEU A 9 8.78 24.05 4.29
CA LEU A 9 7.61 23.46 4.94
C LEU A 9 7.52 23.97 6.40
N PRO A 10 6.41 24.61 6.81
CA PRO A 10 6.23 24.98 8.19
C PRO A 10 6.09 23.72 9.04
N ILE A 11 7.09 23.48 9.90
CA ILE A 11 7.10 22.38 10.86
C ILE A 11 6.68 22.89 12.23
N ASP A 12 5.89 22.09 12.94
CA ASP A 12 5.45 22.36 14.29
C ASP A 12 6.12 21.35 15.25
N PRO A 13 7.03 21.79 16.13
CA PRO A 13 7.81 20.89 16.98
C PRO A 13 6.98 20.10 17.99
N LYS A 14 5.69 20.42 18.17
CA LYS A 14 4.76 19.59 18.96
C LYS A 14 4.39 18.28 18.26
N TYR A 15 4.38 18.25 16.92
CA TYR A 15 3.90 17.10 16.13
C TYR A 15 4.97 16.54 15.19
N ASP A 16 5.86 17.38 14.69
CA ASP A 16 6.79 17.07 13.61
C ASP A 16 8.16 16.67 14.17
N HIS A 17 8.35 15.36 14.35
CA HIS A 17 9.58 14.76 14.88
C HIS A 17 10.35 13.96 13.83
N TYR A 18 10.51 14.52 12.63
CA TYR A 18 11.14 13.81 11.51
C TYR A 18 12.66 13.78 11.64
N GLU A 19 13.25 12.59 11.53
CA GLU A 19 14.71 12.38 11.47
C GLU A 19 15.19 12.10 10.03
N PHE A 20 14.45 12.61 9.06
CA PHE A 20 14.71 12.44 7.63
C PHE A 20 14.26 13.69 6.87
N PRO A 21 14.75 13.91 5.64
CA PRO A 21 14.36 15.07 4.84
C PRO A 21 12.85 15.13 4.60
N THR A 22 12.26 16.31 4.73
CA THR A 22 10.80 16.54 4.69
C THR A 22 10.32 17.27 3.44
N THR A 23 11.22 17.65 2.54
CA THR A 23 10.87 18.30 1.28
C THR A 23 10.69 17.25 0.18
N ALA A 24 9.55 17.29 -0.50
CA ALA A 24 9.29 16.46 -1.66
C ALA A 24 10.25 16.83 -2.81
N PRO A 25 10.78 15.83 -3.54
CA PRO A 25 11.78 16.08 -4.57
C PRO A 25 11.24 16.79 -5.82
N GLU A 26 9.97 16.58 -6.12
CA GLU A 26 9.30 17.18 -7.28
C GLU A 26 8.50 18.39 -6.79
N PRO A 27 8.62 19.56 -7.45
CA PRO A 27 7.93 20.80 -7.04
C PRO A 27 6.46 20.79 -7.44
N GLN A 28 5.71 19.83 -6.90
CA GLN A 28 4.28 19.67 -7.15
C GLN A 28 3.48 20.41 -6.08
N ASN A 29 2.55 21.25 -6.50
CA ASN A 29 1.71 22.02 -5.57
C ASN A 29 1.03 21.11 -4.52
N GLY A 30 1.01 21.58 -3.28
CA GLY A 30 0.44 20.87 -2.14
C GLY A 30 1.30 19.73 -1.57
N HIS A 31 2.48 19.49 -2.14
CA HIS A 31 3.44 18.54 -1.58
C HIS A 31 4.36 19.23 -0.55
N PRO A 32 4.94 18.47 0.38
CA PRO A 32 5.81 19.02 1.41
C PRO A 32 6.96 19.88 0.84
N GLY A 33 7.05 21.14 1.29
CA GLY A 33 8.01 22.13 0.79
C GLY A 33 7.59 22.86 -0.49
N HIS A 34 6.39 22.57 -1.03
CA HIS A 34 5.82 23.19 -2.23
C HIS A 34 4.34 23.57 -2.02
N THR A 35 4.00 23.90 -0.78
CA THR A 35 2.69 24.41 -0.39
C THR A 35 2.59 25.93 -0.59
N THR A 36 1.37 26.45 -0.75
CA THR A 36 1.10 27.89 -0.63
C THR A 36 0.79 28.26 0.81
N PRO A 37 0.86 29.55 1.20
CA PRO A 37 0.43 29.99 2.53
C PRO A 37 -1.01 29.59 2.88
N GLU A 38 -1.90 29.55 1.89
CA GLU A 38 -3.28 29.07 2.07
C GLU A 38 -3.31 27.58 2.41
N GLN A 39 -2.50 26.76 1.73
CA GLN A 39 -2.38 25.33 2.00
C GLN A 39 -1.79 25.05 3.39
N ASP A 40 -0.80 25.84 3.81
CA ASP A 40 -0.25 25.77 5.16
C ASP A 40 -1.31 26.11 6.22
N ALA A 41 -2.11 27.17 5.98
CA ALA A 41 -3.23 27.51 6.84
C ALA A 41 -4.28 26.39 6.91
N GLN A 42 -4.53 25.69 5.80
CA GLN A 42 -5.44 24.54 5.77
C GLN A 42 -4.91 23.34 6.57
N VAL A 43 -3.58 23.11 6.60
CA VAL A 43 -2.97 22.12 7.51
C VAL A 43 -3.24 22.49 8.96
N HIS A 44 -2.98 23.75 9.35
CA HIS A 44 -3.24 24.22 10.70
C HIS A 44 -4.74 24.14 11.09
N GLN A 45 -5.63 24.49 10.16
CA GLN A 45 -7.07 24.40 10.36
C GLN A 45 -7.51 22.95 10.58
N LEU A 46 -7.10 22.03 9.70
CA LEU A 46 -7.42 20.60 9.84
C LEU A 46 -6.92 20.06 11.17
N ARG A 47 -5.67 20.37 11.53
CA ARG A 47 -5.07 19.95 12.81
C ARG A 47 -5.90 20.43 14.00
N THR A 48 -6.24 21.71 14.04
CA THR A 48 -7.01 22.32 15.12
C THR A 48 -8.38 21.66 15.27
N LEU A 49 -9.06 21.39 14.16
CA LEU A 49 -10.37 20.71 14.18
C LEU A 49 -10.26 19.29 14.74
N LEU A 50 -9.21 18.55 14.39
CA LEU A 50 -8.97 17.21 14.90
C LEU A 50 -8.62 17.20 16.39
N GLU A 51 -7.81 18.16 16.85
CA GLU A 51 -7.51 18.31 18.28
C GLU A 51 -8.77 18.64 19.11
N GLN A 52 -9.64 19.52 18.60
CA GLN A 52 -10.91 19.84 19.25
C GLN A 52 -11.84 18.62 19.36
N MET A 53 -11.69 17.66 18.45
CA MET A 53 -12.40 16.37 18.50
C MET A 53 -11.71 15.33 19.40
N GLY A 54 -10.56 15.66 20.01
CA GLY A 54 -9.82 14.81 20.94
C GLY A 54 -8.76 13.91 20.31
N TYR A 55 -8.48 14.04 19.01
CA TYR A 55 -7.38 13.29 18.38
C TYR A 55 -6.02 13.85 18.82
N THR A 56 -5.06 12.96 19.05
CA THR A 56 -3.70 13.32 19.52
C THR A 56 -2.58 12.66 18.72
N GLU A 57 -2.89 11.61 17.96
CA GLU A 57 -1.92 10.85 17.14
C GLU A 57 -2.04 11.24 15.67
N ARG A 58 -0.95 11.03 14.89
CA ARG A 58 -0.92 11.21 13.43
C ARG A 58 -1.36 12.61 12.94
N LEU A 59 -1.19 13.62 13.80
CA LEU A 59 -1.43 15.04 13.50
C LEU A 59 -0.22 15.76 12.90
N ASP A 60 0.82 14.99 12.57
CA ASP A 60 2.03 15.48 11.92
C ASP A 60 1.73 16.08 10.53
N THR A 61 2.51 17.09 10.14
CA THR A 61 2.31 17.87 8.93
C THR A 61 2.29 17.00 7.66
N LEU A 62 3.18 16.00 7.56
CA LEU A 62 3.26 15.13 6.38
C LEU A 62 2.01 14.26 6.22
N THR A 63 1.48 13.73 7.33
CA THR A 63 0.24 12.94 7.33
C THR A 63 -0.96 13.79 6.96
N LEU A 64 -1.14 14.95 7.60
CA LEU A 64 -2.26 15.84 7.30
C LEU A 64 -2.23 16.32 5.85
N LEU A 65 -1.05 16.60 5.30
CA LEU A 65 -0.90 16.95 3.88
C LEU A 65 -1.35 15.82 2.94
N ARG A 66 -1.10 14.55 3.26
CA ARG A 66 -1.62 13.42 2.45
C ARG A 66 -3.14 13.37 2.43
N PHE A 67 -3.80 13.57 3.58
CA PHE A 67 -5.26 13.62 3.65
C PHE A 67 -5.84 14.82 2.91
N LEU A 68 -5.22 15.99 3.04
CA LEU A 68 -5.61 17.19 2.29
C LEU A 68 -5.46 16.99 0.77
N ARG A 69 -4.31 16.48 0.31
CA ARG A 69 -4.11 16.18 -1.12
C ARG A 69 -5.17 15.21 -1.66
N ALA A 70 -5.44 14.13 -0.94
CA ALA A 70 -6.45 13.14 -1.32
C ALA A 70 -7.89 13.71 -1.41
N ARG A 71 -8.14 14.88 -0.82
CA ARG A 71 -9.41 15.60 -0.88
C ARG A 71 -9.28 16.99 -1.51
N LYS A 72 -8.27 17.20 -2.36
CA LYS A 72 -8.05 18.45 -3.11
C LYS A 72 -8.04 19.70 -2.20
N PHE A 73 -7.47 19.57 -1.01
CA PHE A 73 -7.42 20.58 0.03
C PHE A 73 -8.79 21.04 0.56
N ASP A 74 -9.85 20.26 0.37
CA ASP A 74 -11.09 20.43 1.12
C ASP A 74 -10.88 19.95 2.57
N VAL A 75 -10.84 20.90 3.50
CA VAL A 75 -10.55 20.65 4.92
C VAL A 75 -11.62 19.79 5.58
N GLU A 76 -12.90 19.99 5.24
CA GLU A 76 -14.00 19.24 5.85
C GLU A 76 -14.04 17.80 5.33
N ALA A 77 -13.81 17.61 4.02
CA ALA A 77 -13.68 16.28 3.44
C ALA A 77 -12.44 15.54 3.93
N ALA A 78 -11.31 16.24 4.10
CA ALA A 78 -10.08 15.67 4.67
C ALA A 78 -10.28 15.27 6.14
N LYS A 79 -10.96 16.10 6.93
CA LYS A 79 -11.36 15.79 8.32
C LYS A 79 -12.22 14.54 8.38
N ALA A 80 -13.27 14.45 7.54
CA ALA A 80 -14.12 13.26 7.49
C ALA A 80 -13.33 12.00 7.12
N MET A 81 -12.43 12.09 6.15
CA MET A 81 -11.55 10.98 5.77
C MET A 81 -10.62 10.56 6.92
N PHE A 82 -10.01 11.52 7.62
CA PHE A 82 -9.14 11.26 8.77
C PHE A 82 -9.91 10.55 9.90
N VAL A 83 -11.07 11.09 10.29
CA VAL A 83 -11.93 10.51 11.33
C VAL A 83 -12.34 9.07 10.99
N ASN A 84 -12.72 8.82 9.74
CA ASN A 84 -13.06 7.47 9.28
C ASN A 84 -11.85 6.54 9.32
N CYS A 85 -10.65 7.04 8.97
CA CYS A 85 -9.41 6.27 9.06
C CYS A 85 -9.08 5.92 10.51
N GLU A 86 -9.12 6.88 11.44
CA GLU A 86 -8.87 6.64 12.86
C GLU A 86 -9.85 5.63 13.46
N LYS A 87 -11.14 5.73 13.10
CA LYS A 87 -12.14 4.75 13.49
C LYS A 87 -11.80 3.36 12.95
N TRP A 88 -11.50 3.24 11.65
CA TRP A 88 -11.12 1.97 11.05
C TRP A 88 -9.86 1.37 11.69
N ARG A 89 -8.84 2.20 11.97
CA ARG A 89 -7.61 1.74 12.65
C ARG A 89 -7.90 1.14 14.02
N LYS A 90 -8.83 1.75 14.78
CA LYS A 90 -9.29 1.20 16.06
C LYS A 90 -10.04 -0.12 15.86
N ASP A 91 -11.03 -0.14 14.96
CA ASP A 91 -11.89 -1.30 14.72
C ASP A 91 -11.10 -2.51 14.14
N PHE A 92 -10.07 -2.26 13.33
CA PHE A 92 -9.22 -3.27 12.70
C PHE A 92 -8.01 -3.68 13.57
N GLY A 93 -7.70 -2.95 14.64
CA GLY A 93 -6.52 -3.19 15.48
C GLY A 93 -5.18 -2.82 14.82
N THR A 94 -5.21 -1.90 13.86
CA THR A 94 -4.07 -1.60 12.96
C THR A 94 -2.80 -1.19 13.71
N ASP A 95 -2.93 -0.40 14.78
CA ASP A 95 -1.79 0.17 15.51
C ASP A 95 -0.91 -0.89 16.20
N ASP A 96 -1.45 -2.09 16.46
CA ASP A 96 -0.73 -3.19 17.12
C ASP A 96 -0.29 -4.30 16.16
N LEU A 97 -0.89 -4.40 14.97
CA LEU A 97 -0.59 -5.46 14.00
C LEU A 97 0.92 -5.64 13.74
N PRO A 98 1.75 -4.59 13.54
CA PRO A 98 3.19 -4.78 13.34
C PRO A 98 3.91 -5.48 14.49
N ARG A 99 3.36 -5.44 15.71
CA ARG A 99 3.90 -6.07 16.91
C ARG A 99 3.33 -7.45 17.18
N THR A 100 2.05 -7.67 16.86
CA THR A 100 1.28 -8.82 17.34
C THR A 100 0.91 -9.81 16.24
N PHE A 101 0.86 -9.37 14.98
CA PHE A 101 0.46 -10.22 13.88
C PHE A 101 1.59 -11.16 13.47
N GLU A 102 1.43 -12.43 13.79
CA GLU A 102 2.27 -13.52 13.30
C GLU A 102 1.62 -14.17 12.09
N TYR A 103 2.42 -14.38 11.05
CA TYR A 103 1.99 -15.01 9.80
C TYR A 103 2.84 -16.25 9.49
N PRO A 104 2.77 -17.31 10.34
CA PRO A 104 3.58 -18.52 10.17
C PRO A 104 3.32 -19.21 8.84
N GLU A 105 2.10 -19.09 8.30
CA GLU A 105 1.74 -19.66 7.00
C GLU A 105 2.24 -18.87 5.79
N LYS A 106 2.97 -17.75 6.00
CA LYS A 106 3.44 -16.85 4.93
C LYS A 106 4.13 -17.63 3.81
N ALA A 107 5.03 -18.56 4.14
CA ALA A 107 5.78 -19.32 3.14
C ALA A 107 4.90 -20.22 2.27
N ASP A 108 3.81 -20.77 2.82
CA ASP A 108 2.87 -21.60 2.06
C ASP A 108 1.92 -20.74 1.22
N VAL A 109 1.42 -19.64 1.78
CA VAL A 109 0.62 -18.66 1.04
C VAL A 109 1.43 -18.06 -0.12
N PHE A 110 2.72 -17.79 0.10
CA PHE A 110 3.64 -17.23 -0.90
C PHE A 110 3.74 -18.09 -2.17
N LYS A 111 3.53 -19.41 -2.09
CA LYS A 111 3.54 -20.30 -3.27
C LYS A 111 2.43 -19.94 -4.26
N PHE A 112 1.30 -19.46 -3.75
CA PHE A 112 0.11 -19.09 -4.52
C PHE A 112 0.02 -17.58 -4.72
N TYR A 113 0.47 -16.78 -3.75
CA TYR A 113 0.41 -15.34 -3.85
C TYR A 113 1.69 -14.65 -3.36
N PRO A 114 2.73 -14.61 -4.22
CA PRO A 114 3.95 -13.89 -3.94
C PRO A 114 3.71 -12.39 -3.77
N GLN A 115 4.02 -11.86 -2.58
CA GLN A 115 3.94 -10.44 -2.22
C GLN A 115 5.16 -10.08 -1.38
N TYR A 116 5.97 -9.13 -1.82
CA TYR A 116 7.20 -8.77 -1.11
C TYR A 116 7.73 -7.39 -1.48
N TYR A 117 8.45 -6.77 -0.53
CA TYR A 117 9.28 -5.61 -0.80
C TYR A 117 10.70 -6.06 -1.16
N HIS A 118 11.33 -5.35 -2.10
CA HIS A 118 12.70 -5.64 -2.48
C HIS A 118 13.42 -4.39 -3.00
N LYS A 119 14.33 -3.85 -2.18
CA LYS A 119 15.21 -2.73 -2.48
C LYS A 119 14.42 -1.49 -2.95
N THR A 120 15.01 -0.68 -3.82
CA THR A 120 14.44 0.60 -4.25
C THR A 120 14.53 0.82 -5.75
N ASP A 121 13.63 1.66 -6.27
CA ASP A 121 13.74 2.20 -7.61
C ASP A 121 14.84 3.29 -7.68
N LYS A 122 15.09 3.84 -8.87
CA LYS A 122 16.10 4.89 -9.09
C LYS A 122 15.78 6.21 -8.39
N ASP A 123 14.52 6.40 -8.01
CA ASP A 123 14.05 7.59 -7.30
C ASP A 123 14.15 7.40 -5.77
N GLY A 124 14.49 6.19 -5.29
CA GLY A 124 14.63 5.84 -3.88
C GLY A 124 13.38 5.24 -3.25
N ARG A 125 12.28 5.03 -4.01
CA ARG A 125 11.04 4.44 -3.49
C ARG A 125 11.24 2.95 -3.20
N PRO A 126 10.73 2.41 -2.08
CA PRO A 126 10.65 0.96 -1.88
C PRO A 126 9.94 0.30 -3.05
N VAL A 127 10.52 -0.76 -3.62
CA VAL A 127 9.87 -1.54 -4.68
C VAL A 127 9.04 -2.65 -4.05
N TYR A 128 7.74 -2.63 -4.31
CA TYR A 128 6.79 -3.69 -3.94
C TYR A 128 6.51 -4.55 -5.16
N ILE A 129 6.58 -5.88 -5.00
CA ILE A 129 6.36 -6.84 -6.07
C ILE A 129 5.24 -7.80 -5.67
N GLU A 130 4.29 -7.98 -6.58
CA GLU A 130 3.15 -8.88 -6.41
C GLU A 130 2.89 -9.70 -7.68
N LYS A 131 2.61 -10.99 -7.54
CA LYS A 131 2.33 -11.89 -8.67
C LYS A 131 0.89 -12.39 -8.63
N LEU A 132 -0.03 -11.60 -9.19
CA LEU A 132 -1.46 -11.91 -9.24
C LEU A 132 -1.76 -13.17 -10.07
N GLY A 133 -0.99 -13.43 -11.12
CA GLY A 133 -1.26 -14.57 -12.01
C GLY A 133 -1.02 -15.95 -11.40
N LYS A 134 -0.49 -16.02 -10.17
CA LYS A 134 -0.35 -17.27 -9.41
C LYS A 134 -1.50 -17.53 -8.44
N ILE A 135 -2.40 -16.55 -8.22
CA ILE A 135 -3.42 -16.64 -7.17
C ILE A 135 -4.31 -17.86 -7.41
N ASP A 136 -4.38 -18.70 -6.38
CA ASP A 136 -5.37 -19.75 -6.23
C ASP A 136 -6.02 -19.59 -4.86
N LEU A 137 -7.12 -18.83 -4.80
CA LEU A 137 -7.83 -18.60 -3.55
C LEU A 137 -8.40 -19.89 -2.94
N ASN A 138 -8.72 -20.90 -3.75
CA ASN A 138 -9.23 -22.17 -3.23
C ASN A 138 -8.13 -22.95 -2.50
N ALA A 139 -6.88 -22.89 -3.00
CA ALA A 139 -5.74 -23.44 -2.29
C ALA A 139 -5.37 -22.59 -1.06
N MET A 140 -5.40 -21.27 -1.18
CA MET A 140 -5.05 -20.36 -0.10
C MET A 140 -6.03 -20.42 1.07
N TYR A 141 -7.34 -20.54 0.83
CA TYR A 141 -8.34 -20.67 1.89
C TYR A 141 -8.29 -22.01 2.64
N LYS A 142 -7.47 -22.96 2.18
CA LYS A 142 -7.12 -24.16 2.97
C LYS A 142 -5.94 -23.92 3.92
N ILE A 143 -5.25 -22.80 3.78
CA ILE A 143 -4.01 -22.46 4.49
C ILE A 143 -4.21 -21.26 5.40
N THR A 144 -4.97 -20.25 4.95
CA THR A 144 -5.20 -18.98 5.63
C THR A 144 -6.63 -18.49 5.40
N THR A 145 -6.97 -17.32 5.91
CA THR A 145 -8.28 -16.67 5.71
C THR A 145 -8.11 -15.33 4.99
N GLY A 146 -9.20 -14.85 4.35
CA GLY A 146 -9.21 -13.51 3.75
C GLY A 146 -8.86 -12.42 4.76
N GLU A 147 -9.35 -12.54 6.00
CA GLU A 147 -9.01 -11.63 7.10
C GLU A 147 -7.50 -11.60 7.39
N ARG A 148 -6.86 -12.76 7.52
CA ARG A 148 -5.41 -12.84 7.78
C ARG A 148 -4.58 -12.32 6.61
N MET A 149 -5.05 -12.51 5.37
CA MET A 149 -4.43 -11.91 4.19
C MET A 149 -4.51 -10.37 4.24
N LEU A 150 -5.64 -9.80 4.66
CA LEU A 150 -5.79 -8.36 4.84
C LEU A 150 -4.98 -7.83 6.03
N GLN A 151 -4.90 -8.56 7.14
CA GLN A 151 -4.02 -8.23 8.27
C GLN A 151 -2.55 -8.21 7.84
N ASN A 152 -2.12 -9.17 7.00
CA ASN A 152 -0.79 -9.17 6.41
C ASN A 152 -0.57 -7.93 5.51
N LEU A 153 -1.54 -7.60 4.64
CA LEU A 153 -1.47 -6.39 3.79
C LEU A 153 -1.30 -5.11 4.63
N VAL A 154 -2.15 -4.94 5.64
CA VAL A 154 -2.12 -3.78 6.54
C VAL A 154 -0.82 -3.73 7.32
N THR A 155 -0.33 -4.87 7.81
CA THR A 155 0.98 -4.97 8.48
C THR A 155 2.12 -4.51 7.56
N GLU A 156 2.09 -4.90 6.29
CA GLU A 156 3.09 -4.46 5.30
C GLU A 156 2.96 -2.96 4.95
N TYR A 157 1.76 -2.37 5.02
CA TYR A 157 1.55 -0.92 4.88
C TYR A 157 2.04 -0.12 6.09
N GLU A 158 1.83 -0.62 7.31
CA GLU A 158 2.40 0.00 8.50
C GLU A 158 3.93 -0.07 8.46
N LYS A 159 4.51 -1.21 8.05
CA LYS A 159 5.96 -1.35 7.84
C LYS A 159 6.48 -0.48 6.69
N LEU A 160 5.69 -0.28 5.63
CA LEU A 160 6.00 0.68 4.57
C LEU A 160 6.11 2.09 5.14
N ALA A 161 5.10 2.52 5.91
CA ALA A 161 5.07 3.83 6.54
C ALA A 161 6.24 4.03 7.50
N ASP A 162 6.59 3.01 8.29
CA ASP A 162 7.71 3.00 9.22
C ASP A 162 8.16 1.55 9.50
N PRO A 163 9.40 1.13 9.16
CA PRO A 163 10.57 1.97 8.90
C PRO A 163 10.96 2.18 7.42
N ARG A 164 10.25 1.59 6.44
CA ARG A 164 10.74 1.57 5.05
C ARG A 164 10.89 2.96 4.44
N LEU A 165 9.84 3.77 4.43
CA LEU A 165 9.87 5.11 3.84
C LEU A 165 10.82 6.07 4.57
N PRO A 166 10.88 6.11 5.92
CA PRO A 166 11.89 6.87 6.65
C PRO A 166 13.32 6.47 6.29
N ALA A 167 13.64 5.17 6.27
CA ALA A 167 14.98 4.69 5.91
C ALA A 167 15.35 5.05 4.46
N CYS A 168 14.42 4.89 3.52
CA CYS A 168 14.60 5.34 2.14
C CYS A 168 14.81 6.85 2.04
N SER A 169 14.09 7.64 2.84
CA SER A 169 14.24 9.11 2.89
C SER A 169 15.63 9.52 3.36
N ARG A 170 16.16 8.86 4.40
CA ARG A 170 17.53 9.10 4.88
C ARG A 170 18.56 8.75 3.81
N LYS A 171 18.46 7.56 3.20
CA LYS A 171 19.41 7.11 2.18
C LYS A 171 19.40 7.98 0.92
N ALA A 172 18.21 8.37 0.46
CA ALA A 172 18.05 9.16 -0.75
C ALA A 172 18.35 10.66 -0.56
N GLY A 173 18.41 11.15 0.69
CA GLY A 173 18.62 12.57 0.98
C GLY A 173 17.42 13.47 0.62
N LYS A 174 16.23 12.90 0.47
CA LYS A 174 14.98 13.59 0.08
C LYS A 174 13.77 12.87 0.68
N LEU A 175 12.61 13.54 0.75
CA LEU A 175 11.40 12.90 1.27
C LEU A 175 10.88 11.82 0.32
N LEU A 176 10.65 10.61 0.82
CA LEU A 176 9.94 9.54 0.15
C LEU A 176 8.64 9.24 0.89
N GLU A 177 7.50 9.53 0.27
CA GLU A 177 6.16 9.22 0.82
C GLU A 177 5.49 8.01 0.16
N THR A 178 6.07 7.49 -0.92
CA THR A 178 5.44 6.55 -1.85
C THR A 178 6.29 5.33 -2.19
N CYS A 179 5.65 4.25 -2.63
CA CYS A 179 6.31 3.05 -3.18
C CYS A 179 6.22 2.98 -4.71
N CYS A 180 7.09 2.14 -5.31
CA CYS A 180 7.00 1.70 -6.70
C CYS A 180 6.48 0.27 -6.72
N THR A 181 5.30 0.03 -7.28
CA THR A 181 4.69 -1.32 -7.34
C THR A 181 4.91 -1.94 -8.71
N ILE A 182 5.32 -3.21 -8.74
CA ILE A 182 5.38 -4.08 -9.91
C ILE A 182 4.38 -5.21 -9.68
N MET A 183 3.40 -5.33 -10.57
CA MET A 183 2.35 -6.33 -10.50
C MET A 183 2.43 -7.22 -11.74
N ASP A 184 2.78 -8.49 -11.53
CA ASP A 184 2.88 -9.48 -12.58
C ASP A 184 1.53 -10.16 -12.83
N LEU A 185 1.00 -9.95 -14.03
CA LEU A 185 -0.28 -10.49 -14.49
C LEU A 185 -0.10 -11.78 -15.30
N LYS A 186 1.11 -12.34 -15.40
CA LYS A 186 1.36 -13.58 -16.14
C LYS A 186 0.56 -14.74 -15.56
N GLY A 187 -0.41 -15.24 -16.31
CA GLY A 187 -1.31 -16.31 -15.87
C GLY A 187 -2.69 -15.81 -15.44
N VAL A 188 -2.90 -14.49 -15.33
CA VAL A 188 -4.23 -13.92 -15.11
C VAL A 188 -5.08 -14.13 -16.37
N GLY A 189 -6.07 -15.01 -16.28
CA GLY A 189 -7.09 -15.21 -17.30
C GLY A 189 -8.41 -14.55 -16.92
N VAL A 190 -9.27 -14.24 -17.90
CA VAL A 190 -10.60 -13.65 -17.67
C VAL A 190 -11.44 -14.50 -16.70
N THR A 191 -11.24 -15.82 -16.71
CA THR A 191 -11.95 -16.78 -15.83
C THR A 191 -11.50 -16.73 -14.37
N SER A 192 -10.31 -16.20 -14.06
CA SER A 192 -9.79 -16.06 -12.70
C SER A 192 -10.19 -14.73 -12.03
N ILE A 193 -10.64 -13.75 -12.80
CA ILE A 193 -10.98 -12.42 -12.29
C ILE A 193 -12.15 -12.46 -11.30
N PRO A 194 -13.28 -13.17 -11.57
CA PRO A 194 -14.40 -13.18 -10.64
C PRO A 194 -14.05 -13.76 -9.26
N SER A 195 -13.19 -14.78 -9.20
CA SER A 195 -12.82 -15.40 -7.92
C SER A 195 -11.98 -14.47 -7.05
N VAL A 196 -11.07 -13.69 -7.63
CA VAL A 196 -10.19 -12.78 -6.87
C VAL A 196 -10.78 -11.38 -6.62
N TYR A 197 -11.88 -11.05 -7.31
CA TYR A 197 -12.47 -9.71 -7.31
C TYR A 197 -12.79 -9.19 -5.90
N GLY A 198 -13.40 -10.03 -5.05
CA GLY A 198 -13.77 -9.62 -3.70
C GLY A 198 -12.57 -9.20 -2.85
N TYR A 199 -11.51 -10.01 -2.85
CA TYR A 199 -10.28 -9.71 -2.12
C TYR A 199 -9.58 -8.46 -2.66
N VAL A 200 -9.39 -8.36 -3.99
CA VAL A 200 -8.74 -7.20 -4.62
C VAL A 200 -9.50 -5.92 -4.35
N ARG A 201 -10.84 -5.97 -4.35
CA ARG A 201 -11.68 -4.83 -4.01
C ARG A 201 -11.48 -4.38 -2.57
N GLN A 202 -11.52 -5.29 -1.60
CA GLN A 202 -11.31 -4.96 -0.18
C GLN A 202 -9.91 -4.38 0.06
N ALA A 203 -8.88 -4.98 -0.56
CA ALA A 203 -7.52 -4.45 -0.51
C ALA A 203 -7.45 -3.02 -1.08
N SER A 204 -8.08 -2.77 -2.23
CA SER A 204 -8.14 -1.44 -2.84
C SER A 204 -8.87 -0.42 -1.98
N GLU A 205 -9.99 -0.81 -1.35
CA GLU A 205 -10.76 0.04 -0.43
C GLU A 205 -9.90 0.44 0.79
N ILE A 206 -9.12 -0.50 1.36
CA ILE A 206 -8.17 -0.20 2.43
C ILE A 206 -7.11 0.80 1.97
N SER A 207 -6.46 0.54 0.83
CA SER A 207 -5.39 1.40 0.32
C SER A 207 -5.86 2.83 0.09
N GLN A 208 -7.04 3.02 -0.49
CA GLN A 208 -7.52 4.36 -0.86
C GLN A 208 -8.10 5.15 0.31
N ASN A 209 -8.83 4.48 1.20
CA ASN A 209 -9.52 5.17 2.29
C ASN A 209 -8.58 5.44 3.47
N TYR A 210 -7.59 4.57 3.71
CA TYR A 210 -6.79 4.61 4.93
C TYR A 210 -5.29 4.86 4.69
N TYR A 211 -4.81 4.65 3.46
CA TYR A 211 -3.41 4.90 3.07
C TYR A 211 -3.30 5.87 1.87
N PRO A 212 -3.90 7.08 1.96
CA PRO A 212 -3.88 8.03 0.87
C PRO A 212 -2.45 8.42 0.46
N GLU A 213 -2.28 8.67 -0.84
CA GLU A 213 -1.03 9.20 -1.42
C GLU A 213 0.21 8.32 -1.16
N ARG A 214 0.05 6.99 -1.04
CA ARG A 214 1.16 6.03 -0.87
C ARG A 214 1.66 5.38 -2.16
N LEU A 215 0.90 5.45 -3.25
CA LEU A 215 1.33 4.92 -4.55
C LEU A 215 2.08 5.99 -5.35
N GLY A 216 3.32 5.69 -5.74
CA GLY A 216 4.16 6.57 -6.56
C GLY A 216 4.15 6.15 -8.03
N LYS A 217 4.44 4.87 -8.30
CA LYS A 217 4.37 4.26 -9.63
C LYS A 217 3.76 2.87 -9.54
N LEU A 218 2.99 2.48 -10.56
CA LEU A 218 2.45 1.13 -10.71
C LEU A 218 2.79 0.59 -12.10
N TYR A 219 3.53 -0.52 -12.16
CA TYR A 219 3.83 -1.25 -13.38
C TYR A 219 3.03 -2.54 -13.42
N LEU A 220 2.10 -2.65 -14.36
CA LEU A 220 1.38 -3.88 -14.66
C LEU A 220 2.12 -4.58 -15.80
N ILE A 221 2.78 -5.71 -15.52
CA ILE A 221 3.60 -6.43 -16.49
C ILE A 221 2.94 -7.74 -16.93
N ASN A 222 3.34 -8.26 -18.09
CA ASN A 222 2.72 -9.43 -18.70
C ASN A 222 1.20 -9.27 -18.85
N ALA A 223 0.73 -8.05 -19.10
CA ALA A 223 -0.68 -7.78 -19.32
C ALA A 223 -1.19 -8.60 -20.53
N PRO A 224 -2.28 -9.39 -20.39
CA PRO A 224 -2.78 -10.24 -21.46
C PRO A 224 -3.25 -9.42 -22.67
N TRP A 225 -3.21 -10.02 -23.86
CA TRP A 225 -3.77 -9.41 -25.06
C TRP A 225 -5.29 -9.26 -24.88
N GLY A 226 -5.81 -8.03 -24.81
CA GLY A 226 -7.18 -7.71 -24.39
C GLY A 226 -7.32 -7.13 -22.97
N PHE A 227 -6.21 -6.87 -22.27
CA PHE A 227 -6.20 -6.27 -20.94
C PHE A 227 -6.87 -4.88 -20.87
N SER A 228 -7.10 -4.18 -21.99
CA SER A 228 -7.89 -2.94 -22.00
C SER A 228 -9.29 -3.10 -21.37
N SER A 229 -9.91 -4.27 -21.50
CA SER A 229 -11.21 -4.58 -20.86
C SER A 229 -11.08 -4.82 -19.35
N VAL A 230 -10.03 -5.52 -18.90
CA VAL A 230 -9.74 -5.77 -17.48
C VAL A 230 -9.31 -4.48 -16.77
N PHE A 231 -8.48 -3.68 -17.44
CA PHE A 231 -8.03 -2.39 -16.94
C PHE A 231 -9.18 -1.39 -16.83
N SER A 232 -10.21 -1.48 -17.68
CA SER A 232 -11.41 -0.64 -17.55
C SER A 232 -12.19 -0.92 -16.26
N VAL A 233 -12.22 -2.19 -15.82
CA VAL A 233 -12.81 -2.59 -14.53
C VAL A 233 -11.94 -2.07 -13.38
N VAL A 234 -10.62 -2.25 -13.44
CA VAL A 234 -9.67 -1.76 -12.42
C VAL A 234 -9.69 -0.23 -12.29
N LYS A 235 -9.77 0.51 -13.41
CA LYS A 235 -9.90 1.98 -13.43
C LYS A 235 -11.15 2.47 -12.69
N GLY A 236 -12.25 1.72 -12.72
CA GLY A 236 -13.47 2.09 -12.01
C GLY A 236 -13.29 2.16 -10.49
N PHE A 237 -12.27 1.49 -9.96
CA PHE A 237 -11.96 1.50 -8.54
C PHE A 237 -10.89 2.51 -8.16
N LEU A 238 -10.04 2.96 -9.10
CA LEU A 238 -8.90 3.83 -8.81
C LEU A 238 -9.24 5.30 -9.08
N ASP A 239 -8.78 6.20 -8.22
CA ASP A 239 -8.94 7.63 -8.47
C ASP A 239 -8.13 8.09 -9.71
N PRO A 240 -8.51 9.18 -10.40
CA PRO A 240 -7.83 9.62 -11.62
C PRO A 240 -6.34 9.96 -11.45
N VAL A 241 -5.90 10.39 -10.26
CA VAL A 241 -4.48 10.66 -9.98
C VAL A 241 -3.70 9.35 -9.94
N THR A 242 -4.28 8.32 -9.34
CA THR A 242 -3.72 6.96 -9.37
C THR A 242 -3.61 6.41 -10.79
N VAL A 243 -4.61 6.63 -11.66
CA VAL A 243 -4.60 6.16 -13.06
C VAL A 243 -3.39 6.69 -13.85
N ASN A 244 -2.98 7.94 -13.60
CA ASN A 244 -1.81 8.54 -14.28
C ASN A 244 -0.47 7.94 -13.86
N LYS A 245 -0.43 7.21 -12.73
CA LYS A 245 0.77 6.54 -12.21
C LYS A 245 0.92 5.11 -12.77
N ILE A 246 -0.02 4.65 -13.60
CA ILE A 246 -0.09 3.25 -14.08
C ILE A 246 0.57 3.09 -15.45
N HIS A 247 1.52 2.18 -15.52
CA HIS A 247 2.20 1.75 -16.74
C HIS A 247 1.77 0.31 -17.06
N VAL A 248 0.99 0.14 -18.13
CA VAL A 248 0.53 -1.18 -18.59
C VAL A 248 1.49 -1.70 -19.67
N LEU A 249 2.14 -2.83 -19.39
CA LEU A 249 3.19 -3.41 -20.21
C LEU A 249 2.86 -4.86 -20.59
N GLY A 250 3.11 -5.22 -21.85
CA GLY A 250 3.03 -6.59 -22.34
C GLY A 250 4.22 -7.45 -21.89
N SER A 251 4.61 -8.45 -22.68
CA SER A 251 5.72 -9.36 -22.37
C SER A 251 7.12 -8.75 -22.50
N GLY A 252 7.27 -7.64 -23.23
CA GLY A 252 8.53 -6.90 -23.42
C GLY A 252 8.78 -5.80 -22.39
N TYR A 253 8.30 -5.98 -21.16
CA TYR A 253 8.29 -4.97 -20.09
C TYR A 253 9.68 -4.61 -19.54
N GLN A 254 10.69 -5.46 -19.76
CA GLN A 254 11.98 -5.42 -19.07
C GLN A 254 12.71 -4.08 -19.28
N LYS A 255 12.66 -3.54 -20.51
CA LYS A 255 13.28 -2.24 -20.83
C LYS A 255 12.69 -1.10 -19.99
N GLU A 256 11.37 -1.07 -19.83
CA GLU A 256 10.68 -0.04 -19.05
C GLU A 256 10.92 -0.21 -17.55
N LEU A 257 10.95 -1.45 -17.05
CA LEU A 257 11.32 -1.71 -15.66
C LEU A 257 12.75 -1.29 -15.37
N LEU A 258 13.72 -1.66 -16.22
CA LEU A 258 15.13 -1.27 -16.05
C LEU A 258 15.36 0.24 -16.19
N ALA A 259 14.46 0.96 -16.87
CA ALA A 259 14.48 2.41 -16.93
C ALA A 259 14.06 3.06 -15.59
N GLN A 260 13.38 2.32 -14.71
CA GLN A 260 12.90 2.81 -13.41
C GLN A 260 13.63 2.17 -12.22
N VAL A 261 13.89 0.87 -12.24
CA VAL A 261 14.54 0.11 -11.17
C VAL A 261 15.95 -0.26 -11.64
N PRO A 262 17.01 0.13 -10.92
CA PRO A 262 18.38 -0.28 -11.24
C PRO A 262 18.48 -1.80 -11.39
N ALA A 263 19.29 -2.27 -12.33
CA ALA A 263 19.39 -3.70 -12.64
C ALA A 263 19.78 -4.52 -11.41
N GLU A 264 20.73 -4.02 -10.62
CA GLU A 264 21.20 -4.60 -9.37
C GLU A 264 20.15 -4.63 -8.24
N ASN A 265 19.06 -3.86 -8.40
CA ASN A 265 17.94 -3.82 -7.48
C ASN A 265 16.73 -4.63 -7.98
N LEU A 266 16.69 -4.98 -9.26
CA LEU A 266 15.60 -5.74 -9.85
C LEU A 266 15.94 -7.24 -9.86
N PRO A 267 15.05 -8.13 -9.40
CA PRO A 267 15.28 -9.58 -9.49
C PRO A 267 15.53 -10.05 -10.92
N VAL A 268 16.37 -11.08 -11.08
CA VAL A 268 16.70 -11.68 -12.39
C VAL A 268 15.47 -12.11 -13.19
N GLU A 269 14.41 -12.56 -12.51
CA GLU A 269 13.16 -12.98 -13.16
C GLU A 269 12.42 -11.85 -13.89
N PHE A 270 12.66 -10.59 -13.51
CA PHE A 270 12.07 -9.41 -14.15
C PHE A 270 13.05 -8.69 -15.09
N GLY A 271 14.19 -9.31 -15.38
CA GLY A 271 15.21 -8.79 -16.30
C GLY A 271 16.33 -7.97 -15.63
N GLY A 272 16.41 -7.96 -14.30
CA GLY A 272 17.54 -7.37 -13.57
C GLY A 272 18.72 -8.33 -13.38
N SER A 273 19.59 -8.00 -12.43
CA SER A 273 20.78 -8.78 -12.05
C SER A 273 20.80 -9.13 -10.56
N CYS A 274 19.80 -8.73 -9.79
CA CYS A 274 19.76 -9.00 -8.36
C CYS A 274 19.51 -10.49 -8.08
N THR A 275 20.38 -11.07 -7.26
CA THR A 275 20.24 -12.40 -6.66
C THR A 275 20.54 -12.29 -5.18
N CYS A 276 19.62 -12.74 -4.33
CA CYS A 276 19.80 -12.78 -2.88
C CYS A 276 19.92 -14.22 -2.41
N GLU A 277 20.69 -14.44 -1.34
CA GLU A 277 20.68 -15.71 -0.63
C GLU A 277 19.26 -15.99 -0.10
N GLY A 278 18.74 -17.20 -0.37
CA GLY A 278 17.35 -17.55 -0.04
C GLY A 278 16.28 -16.99 -0.99
N GLY A 279 16.66 -16.25 -2.04
CA GLY A 279 15.75 -15.68 -3.04
C GLY A 279 15.34 -14.24 -2.74
N CYS A 280 15.21 -13.41 -3.78
CA CYS A 280 14.87 -12.00 -3.63
C CYS A 280 13.51 -11.82 -2.93
N GLU A 281 12.56 -12.70 -3.23
CA GLU A 281 11.22 -12.73 -2.64
C GLU A 281 11.16 -12.81 -1.11
N LEU A 282 12.10 -13.52 -0.49
CA LEU A 282 12.09 -13.79 0.96
C LEU A 282 13.05 -12.89 1.74
N SER A 283 13.81 -12.07 1.03
CA SER A 283 14.92 -11.30 1.59
C SER A 283 14.49 -10.06 2.38
N ASP A 284 13.37 -9.42 2.00
CA ASP A 284 12.96 -8.09 2.47
C ASP A 284 14.12 -7.06 2.47
N MET A 285 15.10 -7.23 1.58
CA MET A 285 16.28 -6.40 1.52
C MET A 285 15.93 -4.96 1.15
N GLY A 286 16.58 -3.99 1.78
CA GLY A 286 16.45 -2.58 1.44
C GLY A 286 17.08 -1.66 2.48
N PRO A 287 16.97 -0.33 2.31
CA PRO A 287 17.54 0.65 3.23
C PRO A 287 17.08 0.46 4.69
N TRP A 288 15.90 -0.10 4.90
CA TRP A 288 15.36 -0.39 6.23
C TRP A 288 16.06 -1.54 6.97
N GLN A 289 16.93 -2.30 6.31
CA GLN A 289 17.79 -3.31 6.96
C GLN A 289 19.27 -2.86 7.05
N GLU A 290 19.61 -1.70 6.49
CA GLU A 290 20.97 -1.16 6.48
C GLU A 290 21.18 -0.29 7.74
N SER A 291 22.13 -0.66 8.61
CA SER A 291 22.35 0.02 9.91
C SER A 291 22.60 1.53 9.82
N GLU A 292 23.13 2.01 8.70
CA GLU A 292 23.34 3.43 8.41
C GLU A 292 22.00 4.20 8.37
N TRP A 293 20.95 3.60 7.80
CA TRP A 293 19.69 4.25 7.45
C TRP A 293 18.50 3.78 8.30
N ALA A 294 18.55 2.54 8.79
CA ALA A 294 17.52 1.95 9.61
C ALA A 294 17.47 2.59 11.00
N ARG A 295 16.25 2.84 11.49
CA ARG A 295 15.99 3.26 12.87
C ARG A 295 14.82 2.42 13.40
N PRO A 296 14.75 2.18 14.73
CA PRO A 296 13.60 1.51 15.31
C PRO A 296 12.32 2.27 14.95
N PRO A 297 11.28 1.59 14.45
CA PRO A 297 10.03 2.26 14.16
C PRO A 297 9.35 2.73 15.44
N ALA A 298 8.53 3.77 15.35
CA ALA A 298 7.78 4.33 16.47
C ALA A 298 6.89 3.26 17.12
N TRP A 299 6.30 2.38 16.31
CA TRP A 299 5.52 1.27 16.84
C TRP A 299 6.38 0.25 17.60
N ALA A 300 7.67 0.07 17.32
CA ALA A 300 8.49 -0.85 18.12
C ALA A 300 8.85 -0.30 19.52
N THR A 301 8.79 1.02 19.71
CA THR A 301 9.25 1.69 20.94
C THR A 301 8.12 2.22 21.81
N ALA A 302 6.93 2.44 21.26
CA ALA A 302 5.77 2.88 22.04
C ALA A 302 5.28 1.78 23.02
N PRO A 303 4.81 2.17 24.23
CA PRO A 303 4.26 1.23 25.18
C PRO A 303 3.04 0.50 24.59
N LYS A 304 2.94 -0.80 24.82
CA LYS A 304 1.78 -1.61 24.41
C LYS A 304 0.52 -1.02 25.08
N LYS A 305 -0.48 -0.63 24.29
CA LYS A 305 -1.82 -0.31 24.81
C LYS A 305 -2.50 -1.66 25.12
N GLU A 306 -3.25 -1.74 26.22
CA GLU A 306 -4.05 -2.94 26.51
C GLU A 306 -5.09 -3.11 25.40
N ALA A 307 -5.09 -4.27 24.74
CA ALA A 307 -6.00 -4.55 23.64
C ALA A 307 -7.44 -4.69 24.18
N GLU A 308 -8.34 -3.77 23.81
CA GLU A 308 -9.77 -4.05 23.82
C GLU A 308 -10.02 -5.08 22.70
N GLU A 309 -10.64 -6.23 23.01
CA GLU A 309 -10.96 -7.28 22.03
C GLU A 309 -11.82 -6.69 20.90
N ALA A 310 -11.19 -6.41 19.76
CA ALA A 310 -11.89 -5.98 18.56
C ALA A 310 -12.59 -7.20 17.93
N VAL A 311 -13.91 -7.27 18.08
CA VAL A 311 -14.75 -8.27 17.40
C VAL A 311 -14.90 -7.84 15.93
N ILE A 312 -14.14 -8.47 15.04
CA ILE A 312 -14.25 -8.27 13.61
C ILE A 312 -15.54 -8.96 13.12
N GLN A 313 -16.55 -8.16 12.77
CA GLN A 313 -17.73 -8.65 12.04
C GLN A 313 -17.50 -8.41 10.54
N ASN A 314 -16.96 -9.40 9.85
CA ASN A 314 -17.02 -9.46 8.39
C ASN A 314 -18.02 -10.54 8.01
N GLU A 315 -19.16 -10.13 7.46
CA GLU A 315 -20.12 -11.04 6.85
C GLU A 315 -19.46 -11.70 5.62
N ASP A 316 -19.37 -13.03 5.68
CA ASP A 316 -18.91 -13.88 4.59
C ASP A 316 -19.84 -13.70 3.37
N PRO A 317 -19.35 -13.23 2.21
CA PRO A 317 -20.19 -13.09 1.03
C PRO A 317 -20.40 -14.46 0.39
N GLY A 318 -21.34 -15.23 0.95
CA GLY A 318 -22.14 -16.24 0.28
C GLY A 318 -21.39 -17.18 -0.66
N TYR A 319 -20.72 -18.19 -0.11
CA TYR A 319 -20.56 -19.46 -0.83
C TYR A 319 -21.84 -20.29 -0.64
N GLU A 320 -22.81 -20.16 -1.55
CA GLU A 320 -23.89 -21.15 -1.64
C GLU A 320 -23.26 -22.51 -1.98
N LYS A 321 -23.17 -23.37 -0.96
CA LYS A 321 -23.01 -24.81 -1.17
C LYS A 321 -24.22 -25.28 -1.96
N LYS A 322 -24.04 -25.58 -3.25
CA LYS A 322 -24.93 -26.52 -3.92
C LYS A 322 -24.58 -27.90 -3.40
N ASP A 323 -25.37 -28.36 -2.42
CA ASP A 323 -25.34 -29.74 -1.97
C ASP A 323 -25.68 -30.65 -3.15
N ALA A 324 -24.72 -31.52 -3.48
CA ALA A 324 -24.93 -32.65 -4.37
C ALA A 324 -25.38 -33.83 -3.51
N GLU A 325 -26.68 -33.97 -3.30
CA GLU A 325 -27.28 -35.22 -2.81
C GLU A 325 -28.41 -35.65 -3.74
N GLY A 326 -28.37 -36.93 -4.09
CA GLY A 326 -29.13 -37.55 -5.14
C GLY A 326 -30.64 -37.59 -4.90
N GLN A 327 -31.37 -37.70 -6.00
CA GLN A 327 -32.59 -38.48 -6.04
C GLN A 327 -32.60 -39.31 -7.32
N GLU A 328 -32.26 -40.58 -7.16
CA GLU A 328 -32.72 -41.66 -8.02
C GLU A 328 -34.26 -41.71 -8.01
N GLY A 329 -34.84 -41.94 -9.19
CA GLY A 329 -36.04 -42.73 -9.36
C GLY A 329 -37.40 -42.00 -9.33
N ALA A 330 -38.00 -41.86 -10.50
CA ALA A 330 -39.27 -42.56 -10.80
C ALA A 330 -39.68 -42.35 -12.26
N GLN A 331 -39.96 -43.47 -12.92
CA GLN A 331 -40.70 -43.60 -14.17
C GLN A 331 -42.12 -43.03 -14.05
N ALA A 332 -42.67 -42.49 -15.14
CA ALA A 332 -43.98 -42.91 -15.69
C ALA A 332 -44.38 -42.10 -16.93
N SER A 333 -44.46 -42.79 -18.07
CA SER A 333 -45.51 -42.72 -19.11
C SER A 333 -46.38 -41.46 -19.24
N ALA A 334 -46.33 -40.80 -20.40
CA ALA A 334 -47.28 -40.95 -21.52
C ALA A 334 -46.81 -40.12 -22.72
#